data_AF-A0A7S0WJM3-F1
#
_entry.id   AF-A0A7S0WJM3-F1
#
_cell.length_a   1.000
_cell.length_b   1.000
_cell.length_c   1.000
_cell.angle_alpha   90.00
_cell.angle_beta   90.00
_cell.angle_gamma   90.00
#
_symmetry.space_group_name_H-M   'P 1'
#
loop_
_entity.id
_entity.type
_entity.pdbx_description
1 polymer ?
#
loop_
_entity_poly.entity_id
_entity_poly.type
_entity_poly.pdbx_seq_one_letter_code
_entity_poly.pdbx_strand_id
1 'polypeptide(L)'
;MGLIFLFKWTRNDNYEAAIDHEAPLDLFFAKQVVTNACATQAILSVLLNAHDRVELGEELSQFREFTQEFDAETKGLAVSNSEVIRTAHNSFARPEPIVIQSRPAREDDDVFHFVAYVPKNGFVFELDGLR
;
A
#
# COMPACT_ATOMS: atom_id res chain seq x y z
N MET A 1 6.06 9.96 -11.02
CA MET A 1 4.72 9.44 -10.66
C MET A 1 4.60 7.99 -11.11
N GLY A 2 3.69 7.24 -10.48
CA GLY A 2 3.48 5.80 -10.70
C GLY A 2 2.05 5.46 -11.13
N LEU A 3 1.77 4.17 -11.24
CA LEU A 3 0.45 3.62 -11.60
C LEU A 3 -0.11 2.78 -10.45
N ILE A 4 -1.42 2.70 -10.34
CA ILE A 4 -2.11 1.80 -9.41
C ILE A 4 -3.06 0.93 -10.24
N PHE A 5 -2.91 -0.38 -10.10
CA PHE A 5 -3.82 -1.37 -10.66
C PHE A 5 -4.77 -1.85 -9.57
N LEU A 6 -6.06 -1.90 -9.91
CA LEU A 6 -7.12 -2.47 -9.11
C LEU A 6 -7.73 -3.65 -9.88
N PHE A 7 -7.76 -4.82 -9.28
CA PHE A 7 -8.36 -6.00 -9.89
C PHE A 7 -9.05 -6.88 -8.85
N LYS A 8 -10.01 -7.68 -9.30
CA LYS A 8 -10.63 -8.71 -8.44
C LYS A 8 -9.56 -9.74 -8.10
N TRP A 9 -9.33 -9.96 -6.80
CA TRP A 9 -8.34 -10.90 -6.34
C TRP A 9 -8.75 -12.32 -6.75
N THR A 10 -7.80 -13.06 -7.29
CA THR A 10 -7.93 -14.49 -7.56
C THR A 10 -6.77 -15.17 -6.88
N ARG A 11 -7.04 -16.30 -6.21
CA ARG A 11 -5.99 -17.11 -5.58
C ARG A 11 -5.18 -17.79 -6.67
N ASN A 12 -4.17 -17.11 -7.17
CA ASN A 12 -3.29 -17.63 -8.20
C ASN A 12 -1.86 -17.66 -7.64
N ASP A 13 -1.45 -18.84 -7.19
CA ASP A 13 -0.22 -19.06 -6.43
C ASP A 13 1.06 -19.10 -7.31
N ASN A 14 0.92 -18.82 -8.62
CA ASN A 14 1.96 -19.07 -9.63
C ASN A 14 2.70 -17.82 -10.14
N TYR A 15 2.52 -16.65 -9.52
CA TYR A 15 3.25 -15.45 -9.95
C TYR A 15 4.49 -15.25 -9.07
N GLU A 16 5.66 -15.74 -9.48
CA GLU A 16 6.93 -15.31 -8.92
C GLU A 16 7.35 -14.01 -9.62
N ALA A 17 7.24 -12.87 -8.92
CA ALA A 17 7.82 -11.63 -9.41
C ALA A 17 9.34 -11.83 -9.46
N ALA A 18 9.92 -11.69 -10.65
CA ALA A 18 11.37 -11.73 -10.80
C ALA A 18 11.98 -10.55 -10.03
N ILE A 19 12.61 -10.82 -8.89
CA ILE A 19 13.52 -9.86 -8.25
C ILE A 19 14.81 -9.89 -9.06
N ASP A 20 14.80 -9.23 -10.22
CA ASP A 20 15.97 -9.20 -11.11
C ASP A 20 17.05 -8.23 -10.61
N HIS A 21 16.70 -7.35 -9.67
CA HIS A 21 17.58 -6.32 -9.10
C HIS A 21 17.32 -6.08 -7.60
N GLU A 22 18.39 -5.77 -6.84
CA GLU A 22 18.28 -5.34 -5.45
C GLU A 22 17.44 -4.05 -5.34
N ALA A 23 16.50 -4.03 -4.40
CA ALA A 23 15.67 -2.87 -4.17
C ALA A 23 16.52 -1.68 -3.66
N PRO A 24 16.31 -0.46 -4.18
CA PRO A 24 16.98 0.74 -3.66
C PRO A 24 16.72 0.91 -2.16
N LEU A 25 17.75 1.31 -1.40
CA LEU A 25 17.64 1.53 0.04
C LEU A 25 16.54 2.54 0.41
N ASP A 26 16.28 3.51 -0.47
CA ASP A 26 15.29 4.56 -0.28
C ASP A 26 13.93 4.26 -0.95
N LEU A 27 13.70 3.01 -1.33
CA LEU A 27 12.39 2.53 -1.79
C LEU A 27 11.45 2.38 -0.59
N PHE A 28 10.32 3.09 -0.63
CA PHE A 28 9.26 2.88 0.34
C PHE A 28 8.42 1.68 -0.09
N PHE A 29 8.48 0.59 0.68
CA PHE A 29 7.62 -0.58 0.51
C PHE A 29 7.04 -0.98 1.86
N ALA A 30 5.73 -1.19 1.91
CA ALA A 30 5.00 -1.59 3.10
C ALA A 30 4.21 -2.87 2.82
N LYS A 31 4.30 -3.86 3.70
CA LYS A 31 3.45 -5.06 3.68
C LYS A 31 2.08 -4.72 4.26
N GLN A 32 1.04 -5.28 3.64
CA GLN A 32 -0.33 -5.07 4.08
C GLN A 32 -0.58 -5.88 5.36
N VAL A 33 -0.84 -5.17 6.46
CA VAL A 33 -1.15 -5.78 7.76
C VAL A 33 -2.65 -5.84 8.01
N VAL A 34 -3.44 -4.95 7.39
CA VAL A 34 -4.90 -4.90 7.53
C VAL A 34 -5.59 -4.93 6.16
N THR A 35 -6.67 -5.71 6.06
CA THR A 35 -7.36 -5.99 4.79
C THR A 35 -8.00 -4.76 4.15
N ASN A 36 -8.46 -3.80 4.96
CA ASN A 36 -9.23 -2.64 4.47
C ASN A 36 -8.38 -1.41 4.14
N ALA A 37 -7.05 -1.49 4.20
CA ALA A 37 -6.17 -0.35 3.90
C ALA A 37 -5.46 -0.44 2.54
N CYS A 38 -5.75 -1.46 1.73
CA CYS A 38 -5.04 -1.76 0.48
C CYS A 38 -4.99 -0.57 -0.50
N ALA A 39 -6.11 0.14 -0.68
CA ALA A 39 -6.18 1.32 -1.54
C ALA A 39 -5.27 2.46 -1.05
N THR A 40 -5.36 2.78 0.24
CA THR A 40 -4.53 3.82 0.87
C THR A 40 -3.06 3.45 0.80
N GLN A 41 -2.72 2.19 1.06
CA GLN A 41 -1.34 1.71 0.98
C GLN A 41 -0.78 1.81 -0.44
N ALA A 42 -1.56 1.49 -1.48
CA ALA A 42 -1.12 1.67 -2.86
C ALA A 42 -0.88 3.14 -3.22
N ILE A 43 -1.75 4.05 -2.76
CA ILE A 43 -1.58 5.50 -2.94
C ILE A 43 -0.30 5.99 -2.23
N LEU A 44 -0.10 5.60 -0.97
CA LEU A 44 1.11 5.95 -0.21
C LEU A 44 2.36 5.41 -0.89
N SER A 45 2.31 4.17 -1.39
CA SER A 45 3.43 3.56 -2.12
C SER A 45 3.85 4.40 -3.34
N VAL A 46 2.89 4.95 -4.08
CA VAL A 46 3.20 5.86 -5.21
C VAL A 46 3.75 7.20 -4.72
N LEU A 47 3.09 7.83 -3.75
CA LEU A 47 3.45 9.18 -3.30
C LEU A 47 4.81 9.21 -2.62
N LEU A 48 5.07 8.31 -1.67
CA LEU A 48 6.30 8.31 -0.88
C LEU A 48 7.54 7.94 -1.71
N ASN A 49 7.36 7.20 -2.81
CA ASN A 49 8.40 6.92 -3.80
C ASN A 49 8.55 8.02 -4.88
N ALA A 50 7.66 9.01 -4.90
CA ALA A 50 7.70 10.16 -5.79
C ALA A 50 8.01 11.48 -5.06
N HIS A 51 8.45 11.43 -3.80
CA HIS A 51 8.74 12.58 -2.94
C HIS A 51 9.74 13.60 -3.53
N ASP A 52 10.52 13.20 -4.53
CA ASP A 52 11.44 14.05 -5.30
C ASP A 52 10.73 14.85 -6.42
N ARG A 53 9.52 14.46 -6.78
CA ARG A 53 8.72 14.95 -7.91
C ARG A 53 7.36 15.50 -7.50
N VAL A 54 6.91 15.22 -6.28
CA VAL A 54 5.65 15.71 -5.72
C VAL A 54 5.87 16.27 -4.32
N GLU A 55 5.17 17.35 -4.00
CA GLU A 55 5.13 17.90 -2.65
C GLU A 55 4.19 17.06 -1.78
N LEU A 56 4.72 16.40 -0.74
CA LEU A 56 3.97 15.49 0.12
C LEU A 56 3.11 16.20 1.17
N GLY A 57 3.41 17.46 1.47
CA GLY A 57 2.91 18.15 2.66
C GLY A 57 3.57 17.64 3.94
N GLU A 58 3.25 18.28 5.05
CA GLU A 58 3.91 18.05 6.35
C GLU A 58 3.73 16.61 6.85
N GLU A 59 2.50 16.13 6.94
CA GLU A 59 2.15 14.82 7.52
C GLU A 59 2.83 13.64 6.79
N LEU A 60 2.75 13.61 5.46
CA LEU A 60 3.35 12.52 4.67
C LEU A 60 4.89 12.64 4.60
N SER A 61 5.44 13.84 4.70
CA SER A 61 6.89 14.04 4.79
C SER A 61 7.43 13.50 6.12
N GLN A 62 6.80 13.86 7.24
CA GLN A 62 7.15 13.36 8.57
C GLN A 62 6.96 11.84 8.65
N PHE A 63 5.87 11.31 8.10
CA PHE A 63 5.64 9.87 8.05
C PHE A 63 6.74 9.14 7.27
N ARG A 64 7.18 9.69 6.13
CA ARG A 64 8.27 9.12 5.34
C ARG A 64 9.58 9.08 6.10
N GLU A 65 9.93 10.17 6.77
CA GLU A 65 11.15 10.28 7.58
C GLU A 65 11.11 9.30 8.76
N PHE A 66 10.00 9.28 9.50
CA PHE A 66 9.78 8.39 10.65
C PHE A 66 9.94 6.91 10.27
N THR A 67 9.49 6.53 9.08
CA THR A 67 9.50 5.14 8.62
C THR A 67 10.70 4.78 7.75
N GLN A 68 11.67 5.67 7.56
CA GLN A 68 12.75 5.49 6.57
C GLN A 68 13.50 4.16 6.76
N GLU A 69 13.92 3.88 7.99
CA GLU A 69 14.75 2.73 8.37
C GLU A 69 13.94 1.47 8.74
N PHE A 70 12.61 1.54 8.63
CA PHE A 70 11.75 0.40 8.96
C PHE A 70 11.78 -0.66 7.85
N ASP A 71 11.69 -1.92 8.27
CA ASP A 71 11.38 -3.02 7.35
C ASP A 71 9.94 -2.90 6.82
N ALA A 72 9.62 -3.72 5.82
CA ALA A 72 8.34 -3.64 5.12
C ALA A 72 7.13 -3.93 6.04
N GLU A 73 7.28 -4.84 7.01
CA GLU A 73 6.22 -5.19 7.95
C GLU A 73 5.96 -4.05 8.94
N THR A 74 7.03 -3.48 9.49
CA THR A 74 6.97 -2.34 10.41
C THR A 74 6.43 -1.09 9.70
N LYS A 75 6.77 -0.86 8.42
CA LYS A 75 6.14 0.18 7.59
C LYS A 75 4.63 -0.04 7.47
N GLY A 76 4.19 -1.28 7.26
CA GLY A 76 2.78 -1.65 7.22
C GLY A 76 2.04 -1.40 8.54
N LEU A 77 2.67 -1.73 9.66
CA LEU A 77 2.17 -1.43 11.00
C LEU A 77 2.06 0.07 11.25
N ALA A 78 3.08 0.85 10.84
CA ALA A 78 3.07 2.30 10.97
C ALA A 78 1.94 2.95 10.17
N VAL A 79 1.69 2.49 8.94
CA VAL A 79 0.54 2.94 8.12
C VAL A 79 -0.77 2.64 8.84
N SER A 80 -0.93 1.42 9.36
CA SER A 80 -2.16 0.96 10.02
C SER A 80 -2.45 1.71 11.33
N ASN A 81 -1.40 2.11 12.05
CA ASN A 81 -1.50 2.79 13.35
C ASN A 81 -1.51 4.33 13.24
N SER A 82 -1.28 4.90 12.05
CA SER A 82 -1.33 6.35 11.86
C SER A 82 -2.77 6.86 11.94
N GLU A 83 -3.08 7.64 12.98
CA GLU A 83 -4.40 8.24 13.14
C GLU A 83 -4.75 9.20 12.01
N VAL A 84 -3.79 10.00 11.53
CA VAL A 84 -4.00 10.94 10.43
C VAL A 84 -4.38 10.21 9.15
N ILE A 85 -3.62 9.18 8.79
CA ILE A 85 -3.89 8.35 7.60
C ILE A 85 -5.24 7.64 7.75
N ARG A 86 -5.52 7.03 8.91
CA ARG A 86 -6.77 6.33 9.19
C ARG A 86 -7.98 7.26 9.14
N THR A 87 -7.87 8.46 9.69
CA THR A 87 -8.95 9.45 9.70
C THR A 87 -9.24 9.94 8.29
N ALA A 88 -8.21 10.22 7.49
CA ALA A 88 -8.35 10.55 6.08
C ALA A 88 -8.97 9.39 5.28
N HIS A 89 -8.49 8.16 5.45
CA HIS A 89 -9.08 6.98 4.80
C HIS A 89 -10.58 6.86 5.10
N ASN A 90 -10.96 6.96 6.38
CA ASN A 90 -12.34 6.83 6.83
C ASN A 90 -13.25 7.98 6.37
N SER A 91 -12.72 9.18 6.13
CA SER A 91 -13.53 10.32 5.69
C SER A 91 -14.00 10.19 4.23
N PHE A 92 -13.31 9.37 3.42
CA PHE A 92 -13.71 9.01 2.06
C PHE A 92 -14.45 7.67 1.97
N ALA A 93 -14.50 6.91 3.06
CA ALA A 93 -15.27 5.67 3.12
C ALA A 93 -16.77 5.99 3.03
N ARG A 94 -17.51 5.22 2.24
CA ARG A 94 -18.97 5.30 2.26
C ARG A 94 -19.46 4.85 3.63
N PRO A 95 -20.51 5.47 4.20
CA PRO A 95 -21.17 4.93 5.39
C PRO A 95 -21.72 3.55 5.04
N GLU A 96 -21.02 2.48 5.39
CA GLU A 96 -21.55 1.13 5.28
C GLU A 96 -22.54 0.91 6.45
N PRO A 97 -23.72 0.33 6.21
CA PRO A 97 -24.53 -0.19 7.30
C PRO A 97 -23.65 -1.18 8.08
N ILE A 98 -23.76 -1.17 9.41
CA ILE A 98 -22.98 -2.05 10.30
C ILE A 98 -23.32 -3.50 9.97
N VAL A 99 -22.59 -4.09 9.02
CA VAL A 99 -22.60 -5.52 8.79
C VAL A 99 -21.59 -6.09 9.76
N ILE A 100 -22.06 -6.90 10.69
CA ILE A 100 -21.19 -7.67 11.60
C ILE A 100 -20.35 -8.62 10.71
N GLN A 101 -19.19 -8.16 10.26
CA GLN A 101 -18.26 -8.97 9.48
C GLN A 101 -17.31 -9.70 10.42
N SER A 102 -17.81 -10.79 11.00
CA SER A 102 -17.01 -11.81 11.68
C SER A 102 -17.05 -13.15 10.94
N ARG A 103 -17.25 -13.12 9.61
CA ARG A 103 -17.14 -14.32 8.77
C ARG A 103 -15.92 -14.21 7.86
N PRO A 104 -15.15 -15.30 7.69
CA PRO A 104 -14.09 -15.36 6.67
C PRO A 104 -14.67 -14.97 5.31
N ALA A 105 -13.88 -14.24 4.51
CA ALA A 105 -14.25 -13.91 3.14
C ALA A 105 -14.56 -15.20 2.37
N ARG A 106 -15.70 -15.24 1.69
CA ARG A 106 -16.12 -16.36 0.84
C ARG A 106 -15.70 -16.12 -0.61
N GLU A 107 -15.70 -17.15 -1.44
CA GLU A 107 -15.35 -17.04 -2.87
C GLU A 107 -16.25 -16.05 -3.66
N ASP A 108 -17.45 -15.79 -3.15
CA ASP A 108 -18.42 -14.84 -3.69
C ASP A 108 -18.21 -13.39 -3.21
N ASP A 109 -17.34 -13.14 -2.23
CA ASP A 109 -17.02 -11.77 -1.82
C ASP A 109 -16.11 -11.11 -2.87
N ASP A 110 -16.49 -9.92 -3.35
CA ASP A 110 -15.68 -9.12 -4.26
C ASP A 110 -14.46 -8.52 -3.52
N VAL A 111 -13.48 -9.38 -3.23
CA VAL A 111 -12.20 -8.95 -2.67
C VAL A 111 -11.37 -8.33 -3.78
N PHE A 112 -11.20 -7.02 -3.72
CA PHE A 112 -10.35 -6.28 -4.65
C PHE A 112 -8.94 -6.13 -4.09
N HIS A 113 -7.95 -6.25 -4.97
CA HIS A 113 -6.53 -6.09 -4.64
C HIS A 113 -5.92 -4.91 -5.41
N PHE A 114 -4.98 -4.23 -4.75
CA PHE A 114 -4.26 -3.09 -5.30
C PHE A 114 -2.77 -3.40 -5.42
N VAL A 115 -2.21 -3.08 -6.58
CA VAL A 115 -0.76 -3.15 -6.83
C VAL A 115 -0.30 -1.81 -7.38
N ALA A 116 0.78 -1.26 -6.83
CA ALA A 116 1.38 -0.02 -7.31
C ALA A 116 2.62 -0.30 -8.15
N TYR A 117 2.83 0.46 -9.22
CA TYR A 117 4.03 0.42 -10.05
C TYR A 117 4.73 1.78 -9.97
N VAL A 118 5.99 1.79 -9.51
CA VAL A 118 6.74 3.04 -9.31
C VAL A 118 8.06 3.03 -10.08
N PRO A 119 8.36 4.08 -10.87
CA PRO A 119 9.67 4.23 -11.47
C PRO A 119 10.66 4.80 -10.45
N LYS A 120 11.79 4.12 -10.25
CA LYS A 120 12.86 4.48 -9.32
C LYS A 120 14.22 4.02 -9.88
N ASN A 121 15.23 4.90 -9.89
CA ASN A 121 16.61 4.60 -10.31
C ASN A 121 16.75 3.90 -11.67
N GLY A 122 15.91 4.26 -12.65
CA GLY A 122 15.93 3.66 -14.00
C GLY A 122 15.16 2.34 -14.15
N PHE A 123 14.59 1.82 -13.06
CA PHE A 123 13.77 0.60 -13.04
C PHE A 123 12.31 0.92 -12.70
N VAL A 124 11.43 -0.05 -12.94
CA VAL A 124 10.03 -0.03 -12.49
C VAL A 124 9.85 -1.13 -11.46
N PHE A 125 9.36 -0.74 -10.28
CA PHE A 125 9.09 -1.66 -9.17
C PHE A 125 7.60 -1.92 -9.07
N GLU A 126 7.23 -3.20 -9.02
CA GLU A 126 5.91 -3.67 -8.61
C GLU A 126 5.87 -3.74 -7.08
N LEU A 127 4.94 -3.00 -6.47
CA LEU A 127 4.73 -2.93 -5.03
C LEU A 127 3.38 -3.56 -4.72
N ASP A 128 3.41 -4.85 -4.43
CA ASP A 128 2.26 -5.64 -3.98
C ASP A 128 2.35 -5.83 -2.45
N GLY A 129 1.38 -5.25 -1.73
CA GLY A 129 1.35 -5.32 -0.27
C GLY A 129 1.15 -6.74 0.30
N LEU A 130 0.70 -7.71 -0.49
CA LEU A 130 0.51 -9.09 -0.06
C LEU A 130 1.75 -9.97 -0.27
N ARG A 131 2.86 -9.41 -0.80
CA ARG A 131 4.13 -10.11 -1.05
C ARG A 131 5.21 -9.74 -0.03
#